data_AF-A0A816MWK1-F1
#
_entry.id   AF-A0A816MWK1-F1
#
_cell.length_a   1.000
_cell.length_b   1.000
_cell.length_c   1.000
_cell.angle_alpha   90.00
_cell.angle_beta   90.00
_cell.angle_gamma   90.00
#
_symmetry.space_group_name_H-M   'P 1'
#
loop_
_entity.id
_entity.type
_entity.pdbx_description
1 polymer ?
#
loop_
_entity_poly.entity_id
_entity_poly.type
_entity_poly.pdbx_seq_one_letter_code
_entity_poly.pdbx_strand_id
1 'polypeptide(L)'
;MNKTKLLATAFVAAAFSVSTSYAADDKANMEKCTPIDSKGTNLVKEHMSDCASKNSSCAGHNKAGDNDAWILVPKGDCEKINKGKFSGISKEIKEKLDLNKDK
;
A
#
# COMPACT_ATOMS: atom_id res chain seq x y z
N MET A 1 2.21 -7.22 73.16
CA MET A 1 1.30 -7.60 72.07
C MET A 1 0.69 -6.35 71.45
N ASN A 2 1.03 -6.11 70.18
CA ASN A 2 0.21 -5.47 69.15
C ASN A 2 0.08 -3.94 69.33
N LYS A 3 0.41 -3.09 68.35
CA LYS A 3 -0.12 -3.11 66.99
C LYS A 3 0.82 -2.34 66.05
N THR A 4 1.36 -3.07 65.09
CA THR A 4 1.84 -2.58 63.80
C THR A 4 0.89 -1.53 63.25
N LYS A 5 1.38 -0.31 63.04
CA LYS A 5 0.77 0.65 62.12
C LYS A 5 1.84 1.11 61.17
N LEU A 6 2.02 0.29 60.13
CA LEU A 6 2.65 0.63 58.86
C LEU A 6 2.01 1.93 58.37
N LEU A 7 2.74 3.04 58.50
CA LEU A 7 2.36 4.33 57.94
C LEU A 7 2.82 4.38 56.49
N ALA A 8 1.82 4.29 55.65
CA ALA A 8 1.71 4.67 54.25
C ALA A 8 2.84 5.54 53.68
N THR A 9 3.34 5.13 52.51
CA THR A 9 3.75 6.06 51.46
C THR A 9 3.51 5.41 50.10
N ALA A 10 2.23 5.35 49.73
CA ALA A 10 1.80 5.03 48.37
C ALA A 10 1.67 6.34 47.59
N PHE A 11 2.72 6.74 46.88
CA PHE A 11 2.63 7.75 45.80
C PHE A 11 3.74 7.49 44.78
N VAL A 12 3.47 6.61 43.82
CA VAL A 12 4.08 6.71 42.48
C VAL A 12 2.94 6.94 41.52
N ALA A 13 2.56 8.22 41.41
CA ALA A 13 1.71 8.70 40.34
C ALA A 13 2.59 9.09 39.14
N ALA A 14 2.06 8.78 37.95
CA ALA A 14 2.42 9.34 36.65
C ALA A 14 3.78 8.94 36.06
N ALA A 15 3.74 7.98 35.14
CA ALA A 15 3.98 8.25 33.72
C ALA A 15 3.77 6.96 32.92
N PHE A 16 2.51 6.54 32.76
CA PHE A 16 2.20 5.75 31.56
C PHE A 16 2.17 6.73 30.40
N SER A 17 3.32 6.85 29.75
CA SER A 17 3.46 7.42 28.43
C SER A 17 2.30 6.92 27.59
N VAL A 18 1.40 7.82 27.19
CA VAL A 18 0.47 7.55 26.11
C VAL A 18 1.37 7.31 24.90
N SER A 19 1.69 6.04 24.66
CA SER A 19 2.21 5.60 23.37
C SER A 19 1.12 5.98 22.39
N THR A 20 1.28 7.12 21.73
CA THR A 20 0.50 7.47 20.56
C THR A 20 0.76 6.37 19.54
N SER A 21 -0.08 5.35 19.57
CA SER A 21 -0.19 4.36 18.52
C SER A 21 -0.70 5.09 17.29
N TYR A 22 0.20 5.80 16.58
CA TYR A 22 0.02 6.15 15.19
C TYR A 22 0.18 4.86 14.37
N ALA A 23 -0.75 3.94 14.57
CA ALA A 23 -1.04 2.84 13.67
C ALA A 23 -2.50 2.99 13.24
N ALA A 24 -2.87 4.22 12.87
CA ALA A 24 -4.07 4.48 12.10
C ALA A 24 -3.63 4.63 10.65
N ASP A 25 -4.04 3.65 9.84
CA ASP A 25 -4.40 3.85 8.44
C ASP A 25 -3.38 3.52 7.32
N ASP A 26 -2.85 2.28 7.32
CA ASP A 26 -2.18 1.69 6.14
C ASP A 26 -3.16 1.21 5.04
N LYS A 27 -4.49 1.31 5.23
CA LYS A 27 -5.51 0.73 4.33
C LYS A 27 -6.38 1.75 3.57
N ALA A 28 -6.55 2.98 4.07
CA ALA A 28 -7.36 4.03 3.43
C ALA A 28 -6.57 4.94 2.48
N ASN A 29 -5.27 4.70 2.32
CA ASN A 29 -4.39 5.42 1.40
C ASN A 29 -3.99 4.62 0.15
N MET A 30 -4.76 3.60 -0.22
CA MET A 30 -4.55 2.86 -1.47
C MET A 30 -5.60 3.25 -2.54
N GLU A 31 -5.24 3.13 -3.81
CA GLU A 31 -6.09 3.34 -4.98
C GLU A 31 -5.90 2.22 -6.01
N LYS A 32 -6.97 1.91 -6.75
CA LYS A 32 -6.89 1.03 -7.93
C LYS A 32 -6.28 1.82 -9.08
N CYS A 33 -5.22 1.29 -9.68
CA CYS A 33 -4.56 1.91 -10.81
C CYS A 33 -4.60 1.03 -12.05
N THR A 34 -5.05 1.58 -13.17
CA THR A 34 -4.85 1.04 -14.52
C THR A 34 -3.71 1.83 -15.18
N PRO A 35 -2.46 1.43 -14.96
CA PRO A 35 -1.30 2.19 -15.39
C PRO A 35 -1.18 2.14 -16.92
N ILE A 36 -1.18 3.29 -17.57
CA ILE A 36 -1.08 3.42 -19.02
C ILE A 36 0.13 4.28 -19.39
N ASP A 37 0.80 3.91 -20.48
CA ASP A 37 1.85 4.73 -21.07
C ASP A 37 1.29 5.91 -21.87
N SER A 38 2.19 6.74 -22.42
CA SER A 38 1.83 7.87 -23.28
C SER A 38 1.11 7.50 -24.58
N LYS A 39 1.15 6.21 -24.97
CA LYS A 39 0.49 5.65 -26.15
C LYS A 39 -0.87 5.01 -25.80
N GLY A 40 -1.26 5.00 -24.52
CA GLY A 40 -2.49 4.38 -24.03
C GLY A 40 -2.38 2.87 -23.79
N THR A 41 -1.17 2.31 -23.82
CA THR A 41 -0.93 0.88 -23.58
C THR A 41 -0.89 0.60 -22.08
N ASN A 42 -1.58 -0.45 -21.63
CA ASN A 42 -1.50 -0.88 -20.24
C ASN A 42 -0.08 -1.39 -19.90
N LEU A 43 0.47 -0.85 -18.81
CA LEU A 43 1.80 -1.15 -18.29
C LEU A 43 1.81 -2.35 -17.34
N VAL A 44 0.68 -2.89 -16.89
CA VAL A 44 0.69 -4.08 -16.00
C VAL A 44 1.28 -5.27 -16.76
N LYS A 45 2.33 -5.87 -16.19
CA LYS A 45 2.94 -7.09 -16.72
C LYS A 45 1.93 -8.22 -16.74
N GLU A 46 2.07 -9.12 -17.71
CA GLU A 46 1.29 -10.35 -17.69
C GLU A 46 1.45 -11.05 -16.34
N HIS A 47 0.35 -11.64 -15.87
CA HIS A 47 0.31 -12.35 -14.61
C HIS A 47 0.63 -11.52 -13.35
N MET A 48 0.59 -10.19 -13.42
CA MET A 48 0.90 -9.29 -12.31
C MET A 48 -0.23 -8.34 -11.91
N SER A 49 -1.42 -8.45 -12.51
CA SER A 49 -2.59 -7.67 -12.07
C SER A 49 -3.08 -8.12 -10.70
N ASP A 50 -3.51 -7.17 -9.88
CA ASP A 50 -4.22 -7.45 -8.63
C ASP A 50 -5.70 -7.83 -8.92
N CYS A 51 -6.27 -8.69 -8.07
CA CYS A 51 -7.56 -9.42 -8.24
C CYS A 51 -8.73 -8.64 -8.87
N ALA A 52 -9.64 -9.32 -9.58
CA ALA A 52 -10.93 -8.80 -10.10
C ALA A 52 -10.82 -7.71 -11.18
N SER A 53 -10.43 -8.10 -12.39
CA SER A 53 -10.79 -7.36 -13.61
C SER A 53 -12.25 -7.70 -13.99
N LYS A 54 -12.88 -6.98 -14.92
CA LYS A 54 -14.27 -7.26 -15.33
C LYS A 54 -14.50 -8.71 -15.80
N ASN A 55 -13.44 -9.41 -16.20
CA ASN A 55 -13.48 -10.71 -16.86
C ASN A 55 -12.83 -11.87 -16.07
N SER A 56 -12.24 -11.64 -14.89
CA SER A 56 -11.54 -12.71 -14.12
C SER A 56 -11.54 -12.48 -12.61
N SER A 57 -11.65 -13.56 -11.83
CA SER A 57 -11.86 -13.56 -10.38
C SER A 57 -10.59 -13.56 -9.52
N CYS A 58 -9.37 -13.61 -10.08
CA CYS A 58 -8.15 -13.69 -9.29
C CYS A 58 -6.94 -12.95 -9.89
N ALA A 59 -6.02 -12.55 -9.00
CA ALA A 59 -4.75 -11.92 -9.33
C ALA A 59 -3.95 -12.77 -10.34
N GLY A 60 -3.17 -12.09 -11.19
CA GLY A 60 -2.23 -12.73 -12.10
C GLY A 60 -2.82 -13.52 -13.27
N HIS A 61 -4.06 -13.26 -13.66
CA HIS A 61 -4.66 -13.86 -14.86
C HIS A 61 -4.66 -12.94 -16.07
N ASN A 62 -4.22 -11.69 -15.92
CA ASN A 62 -4.14 -10.76 -17.02
C ASN A 62 -3.09 -11.20 -18.05
N LYS A 63 -3.41 -10.98 -19.33
CA LYS A 63 -2.44 -11.12 -20.42
C LYS A 63 -1.67 -9.81 -20.61
N ALA A 64 -0.54 -9.87 -21.31
CA ALA A 64 0.18 -8.67 -21.71
C ALA A 64 -0.75 -7.74 -22.51
N GLY A 65 -0.84 -6.47 -22.09
CA GLY A 65 -1.69 -5.47 -22.75
C GLY A 65 -3.19 -5.59 -22.45
N ASP A 66 -3.59 -6.38 -21.45
CA ASP A 66 -4.98 -6.42 -20.99
C ASP A 66 -5.42 -5.06 -20.43
N ASN A 67 -6.40 -4.42 -21.08
CA ASN A 67 -6.89 -3.10 -20.72
C ASN A 67 -7.63 -3.07 -19.38
N ASP A 68 -8.16 -4.21 -18.91
CA ASP A 68 -8.84 -4.31 -17.62
C ASP A 68 -7.87 -4.67 -16.49
N ALA A 69 -6.57 -4.90 -16.79
CA ALA A 69 -5.55 -5.18 -15.79
C ALA A 69 -5.26 -3.95 -14.92
N TRP A 70 -5.21 -4.17 -13.61
CA TRP A 70 -4.96 -3.10 -12.65
C TRP A 70 -4.10 -3.60 -11.49
N ILE A 71 -3.50 -2.67 -10.77
CA ILE A 71 -2.72 -2.92 -9.55
C ILE A 71 -3.15 -1.96 -8.45
N LEU A 72 -3.01 -2.39 -7.20
CA LEU A 72 -3.27 -1.55 -6.03
C LEU A 72 -1.99 -0.77 -5.69
N VAL A 73 -2.10 0.56 -5.64
CA VAL A 73 -0.98 1.46 -5.38
C VAL A 73 -1.35 2.48 -4.30
N PRO A 74 -0.39 3.10 -3.60
CA PRO A 74 -0.67 4.24 -2.75
C PRO A 74 -1.35 5.38 -3.51
N LYS A 75 -2.24 6.13 -2.86
CA LYS A 75 -2.93 7.28 -3.43
C LYS A 75 -1.94 8.27 -4.06
N GLY A 76 -2.23 8.66 -5.30
CA GLY A 76 -1.42 9.59 -6.08
C GLY A 76 -0.27 8.94 -6.84
N ASP A 77 0.05 7.67 -6.58
CA ASP A 77 1.06 6.97 -7.37
C ASP A 77 0.56 6.62 -8.76
N CYS A 78 -0.75 6.37 -8.94
CA CYS A 78 -1.29 6.08 -10.26
C CYS A 78 -1.09 7.25 -11.24
N GLU A 79 -1.33 8.48 -10.77
CA GLU A 79 -1.10 9.69 -11.55
C GLU A 79 0.38 9.85 -11.91
N LYS A 80 1.30 9.58 -10.97
CA LYS A 80 2.74 9.63 -11.23
C LYS A 80 3.13 8.60 -12.30
N ILE A 81 2.66 7.37 -12.17
CA ILE A 81 2.92 6.27 -13.11
C ILE A 81 2.43 6.63 -14.51
N ASN A 82 1.19 7.12 -14.66
CA ASN A 82 0.63 7.51 -15.96
C ASN A 82 1.34 8.73 -16.58
N LYS A 83 2.04 9.53 -15.76
CA LYS A 83 2.91 10.63 -16.21
C LYS A 83 4.36 10.17 -16.49
N GLY A 84 4.65 8.87 -16.41
CA GLY A 84 6.01 8.32 -16.58
C GLY A 84 6.96 8.62 -15.42
N LYS A 85 6.44 9.02 -14.25
CA LYS A 85 7.24 9.36 -13.06
C LYS A 85 7.34 8.18 -12.12
N PHE A 86 8.47 7.47 -12.17
CA PHE A 86 8.72 6.30 -11.32
C PHE A 86 9.63 6.59 -10.12
N SER A 87 10.10 7.84 -9.96
CA SER A 87 10.84 8.26 -8.77
C SER A 87 9.92 8.23 -7.55
N GLY A 88 10.35 7.55 -6.49
CA GLY A 88 9.54 7.36 -5.28
C GLY A 88 8.50 6.23 -5.34
N ILE A 89 8.29 5.59 -6.50
CA ILE A 89 7.43 4.41 -6.60
C ILE A 89 8.18 3.17 -6.04
N SER A 90 7.48 2.36 -5.25
CA SER A 90 8.05 1.17 -4.61
C SER A 90 8.57 0.16 -5.64
N LYS A 91 9.54 -0.66 -5.23
CA LYS A 91 10.14 -1.70 -6.09
C LYS A 91 9.11 -2.75 -6.50
N GLU A 92 8.21 -3.12 -5.59
CA GLU A 92 7.14 -4.08 -5.86
C GLU A 92 6.19 -3.59 -6.96
N ILE A 93 5.75 -2.33 -6.90
CA ILE A 93 4.91 -1.75 -7.95
C ILE A 93 5.65 -1.77 -9.28
N LYS A 94 6.93 -1.37 -9.30
CA LYS A 94 7.76 -1.41 -10.52
C LYS A 94 7.90 -2.83 -11.09
N GLU A 95 7.98 -3.86 -10.26
CA GLU A 95 8.10 -5.26 -10.70
C GLU A 95 6.83 -5.79 -11.35
N LYS A 96 5.67 -5.24 -10.98
CA LYS A 96 4.36 -5.49 -11.62
C LYS A 96 4.17 -4.69 -12.92
N LEU A 97 5.01 -3.70 -13.20
CA LEU A 97 4.95 -2.86 -14.41
C LEU A 97 5.97 -3.29 -15.46
N ASP A 98 5.58 -3.22 -16.72
CA ASP A 98 6.42 -3.54 -17.87
C ASP A 98 7.06 -2.27 -18.39
N LEU A 99 8.03 -1.76 -17.62
CA LEU A 99 8.74 -0.52 -17.92
C LEU A 99 9.75 -0.64 -19.07
N ASN A 100 9.77 -1.78 -19.78
CA ASN A 100 10.71 -2.09 -20.84
C ASN A 100 10.09 -2.10 -22.25
N LYS A 101 8.79 -1.81 -22.40
CA LYS A 101 8.10 -1.86 -23.71
C LYS A 101 8.48 -0.74 -24.70
N ASP A 102 9.33 0.21 -24.31
CA ASP A 102 9.79 1.32 -25.16
C ASP A 102 11.20 1.13 -25.74
N LYS A 103 11.66 -0.12 -25.95
CA LYS A 103 12.84 -0.40 -26.80
C LYS A 103 12.43 -0.99 -28.13
#